data_AF-A0A942WJ01-F1
#
_entry.id   AF-A0A942WJ01-F1
#
_cell.length_a   1.000
_cell.length_b   1.000
_cell.length_c   1.000
_cell.angle_alpha   90.00
_cell.angle_beta   90.00
_cell.angle_gamma   90.00
#
_symmetry.space_group_name_H-M   'P 1'
#
loop_
_entity.id
_entity.type
_entity.pdbx_description
1 polymer ?
#
loop_
_entity_poly.entity_id
_entity_poly.type
_entity_poly.pdbx_seq_one_letter_code
_entity_poly.pdbx_strand_id
1 'polypeptide(L)'
;MKKKIVAMLLVGATALSITACGGDKEPEKENTAKTESTEKEPEVEVTYQSILDDYTKKIADATPGLVEEYNNEAAPIAGDLNALAELSNSKVEKLAEISNQGVSEMATLMQKNGDEYSVYEEWSLKLTDVYTQYAKQITDAYTSSAAGMSTEDLMNSLDSLGE
;
A
#
# COMPACT_ATOMS: atom_id res chain seq x y z
N MET A 1 -29.26 6.19 1.58
CA MET A 1 -30.45 5.35 1.85
C MET A 1 -31.31 5.20 0.61
N LYS A 2 -31.47 3.97 0.09
CA LYS A 2 -32.69 3.36 -0.51
C LYS A 2 -32.33 2.09 -1.32
N LYS A 3 -32.46 0.96 -0.63
CA LYS A 3 -32.87 -0.41 -1.01
C LYS A 3 -32.99 -0.74 -2.52
N LYS A 4 -32.50 -1.93 -2.94
CA LYS A 4 -33.34 -3.03 -3.48
C LYS A 4 -32.71 -4.40 -3.21
N ILE A 5 -33.55 -5.31 -2.71
CA ILE A 5 -33.31 -6.74 -2.45
C ILE A 5 -33.56 -7.49 -3.76
N VAL A 6 -32.71 -8.47 -4.09
CA VAL A 6 -33.08 -9.56 -5.00
C VAL A 6 -32.66 -10.87 -4.34
N ALA A 7 -33.66 -11.56 -3.80
CA ALA A 7 -33.56 -12.94 -3.38
C ALA A 7 -33.62 -13.82 -4.62
N MET A 8 -32.64 -14.71 -4.80
CA MET A 8 -32.72 -15.81 -5.77
C MET A 8 -32.53 -17.13 -5.03
N LEU A 9 -33.68 -17.71 -4.71
CA LEU A 9 -33.87 -19.05 -4.18
C LEU A 9 -33.52 -20.06 -5.29
N LEU A 10 -32.54 -20.94 -5.05
CA LEU A 10 -32.30 -22.11 -5.89
C LEU A 10 -32.20 -23.35 -5.02
N VAL A 11 -33.11 -24.26 -5.31
CA VAL A 11 -33.44 -25.51 -4.59
C VAL A 11 -32.64 -26.67 -5.18
N GLY A 12 -32.24 -27.61 -4.29
CA GLY A 12 -31.99 -29.01 -4.62
C GLY A 12 -30.51 -29.39 -4.73
N ALA A 13 -30.02 -30.51 -4.24
CA ALA A 13 -30.66 -31.67 -3.61
C ALA A 13 -29.62 -32.38 -2.74
N THR A 14 -30.01 -32.76 -1.52
CA THR A 14 -29.23 -33.60 -0.61
C THR A 14 -29.28 -35.06 -1.09
N ALA A 15 -28.12 -35.63 -1.40
CA ALA A 15 -27.94 -37.08 -1.51
C ALA A 15 -27.22 -37.59 -0.25
N LEU A 16 -27.98 -38.21 0.65
CA LEU A 16 -27.47 -38.98 1.78
C LEU A 16 -27.17 -40.40 1.31
N SER A 17 -25.90 -40.79 1.37
CA SER A 17 -25.49 -42.19 1.20
C SER A 17 -25.30 -42.82 2.57
N ILE A 18 -26.29 -43.58 2.99
CA ILE A 18 -26.27 -44.48 4.14
C ILE A 18 -25.60 -45.80 3.71
N THR A 19 -24.47 -46.15 4.32
CA THR A 19 -24.00 -47.54 4.39
C THR A 19 -24.00 -47.96 5.86
N ALA A 20 -24.89 -48.89 6.16
CA ALA A 20 -25.14 -49.50 7.44
C ALA A 20 -24.24 -50.72 7.70
N CYS A 21 -23.74 -50.86 8.93
CA CYS A 21 -23.42 -52.09 9.68
C CYS A 21 -22.56 -51.66 10.89
N GLY A 22 -22.84 -51.90 12.17
CA GLY A 22 -23.89 -52.62 12.89
C GLY A 22 -23.43 -52.66 14.36
N GLY A 23 -24.35 -52.50 15.33
CA GLY A 23 -24.03 -52.60 16.76
C GLY A 23 -25.03 -51.91 17.68
N ASP A 24 -25.97 -52.68 18.23
CA ASP A 24 -26.93 -52.30 19.27
C ASP A 24 -26.27 -51.80 20.58
N LYS A 25 -26.58 -50.56 20.99
CA LYS A 25 -27.03 -50.17 22.36
C LYS A 25 -27.14 -48.63 22.50
N GLU A 26 -28.34 -48.16 22.84
CA GLU A 26 -28.64 -46.85 23.46
C GLU A 26 -28.75 -47.01 25.00
N PRO A 27 -28.73 -45.95 25.85
CA PRO A 27 -29.30 -44.62 25.58
C PRO A 27 -28.46 -43.36 25.93
N GLU A 28 -28.81 -42.29 25.21
CA GLU A 28 -28.90 -40.87 25.60
C GLU A 28 -27.79 -40.22 26.45
N LYS A 29 -27.05 -39.28 25.84
CA LYS A 29 -26.87 -37.93 26.40
C LYS A 29 -26.75 -36.89 25.28
N GLU A 30 -27.74 -36.01 25.30
CA GLU A 30 -27.86 -34.72 24.64
C GLU A 30 -26.60 -33.86 24.90
N ASN A 31 -25.87 -33.50 23.84
CA ASN A 31 -25.06 -32.28 23.83
C ASN A 31 -24.95 -31.76 22.40
N THR A 32 -25.75 -30.73 22.14
CA THR A 32 -25.78 -29.92 20.92
C THR A 32 -24.41 -29.36 20.58
N ALA A 33 -23.67 -30.05 19.73
CA ALA A 33 -22.55 -29.48 19.01
C ALA A 33 -23.11 -28.60 17.88
N LYS A 34 -23.27 -27.32 18.19
CA LYS A 34 -23.52 -26.27 17.20
C LYS A 34 -22.27 -26.15 16.33
N THR A 35 -22.21 -26.90 15.24
CA THR A 35 -21.26 -26.67 14.16
C THR A 35 -21.65 -25.35 13.49
N GLU A 36 -21.13 -24.25 14.02
CA GLU A 36 -21.03 -23.00 13.29
C GLU A 36 -20.08 -23.27 12.12
N SER A 37 -20.67 -23.58 10.96
CA SER A 37 -19.99 -23.41 9.69
C SER A 37 -19.80 -21.92 9.50
N THR A 38 -18.69 -21.40 10.04
CA THR A 38 -18.13 -20.14 9.60
C THR A 38 -17.80 -20.33 8.14
N GLU A 39 -18.69 -19.86 7.26
CA GLU A 39 -18.41 -19.62 5.86
C GLU A 39 -17.19 -18.70 5.83
N LYS A 40 -16.00 -19.29 5.63
CA LYS A 40 -14.77 -18.53 5.42
C LYS A 40 -15.00 -17.70 4.17
N GLU A 41 -15.17 -16.39 4.39
CA GLU A 41 -15.02 -15.38 3.35
C GLU A 41 -13.74 -15.71 2.57
N PRO A 42 -13.75 -15.67 1.22
CA PRO A 42 -12.59 -16.07 0.44
C PRO A 42 -11.40 -15.19 0.85
N GLU A 43 -10.38 -15.79 1.47
CA GLU A 43 -9.12 -15.11 1.75
C GLU A 43 -8.55 -14.67 0.40
N VAL A 44 -8.51 -13.35 0.16
CA VAL A 44 -7.86 -12.79 -1.02
C VAL A 44 -6.40 -13.20 -0.95
N GLU A 45 -5.96 -13.99 -1.92
CA GLU A 45 -4.58 -14.48 -1.98
C GLU A 45 -3.63 -13.30 -2.23
N VAL A 46 -2.75 -13.04 -1.26
CA VAL A 46 -1.72 -12.00 -1.37
C VAL A 46 -0.58 -12.52 -2.24
N THR A 47 -0.31 -11.81 -3.33
CA THR A 47 0.79 -12.07 -4.28
C THR A 47 1.70 -10.84 -4.39
N TYR A 48 2.93 -10.99 -4.89
CA TYR A 48 3.81 -9.84 -5.13
C TYR A 48 3.17 -8.81 -6.07
N GLN A 49 2.45 -9.26 -7.11
CA GLN A 49 1.73 -8.37 -8.01
C GLN A 49 0.66 -7.58 -7.26
N SER A 50 -0.13 -8.23 -6.39
CA SER A 50 -1.15 -7.50 -5.61
C SER A 50 -0.55 -6.47 -4.66
N ILE A 51 0.62 -6.76 -4.05
CA ILE A 51 1.34 -5.80 -3.20
C ILE A 51 1.87 -4.65 -4.05
N LEU A 52 2.49 -4.94 -5.20
CA LEU A 52 2.98 -3.93 -6.14
C LEU A 52 1.83 -3.00 -6.58
N ASP A 53 0.68 -3.56 -6.96
CA ASP A 53 -0.47 -2.78 -7.43
C ASP A 53 -1.05 -1.89 -6.34
N ASP A 54 -1.23 -2.42 -5.12
CA ASP A 54 -1.74 -1.65 -3.98
C ASP A 54 -0.81 -0.49 -3.62
N TYR A 55 0.50 -0.76 -3.49
CA TYR A 55 1.46 0.28 -3.13
C TYR A 55 1.75 1.25 -4.27
N THR A 56 1.66 0.81 -5.53
CA THR A 56 1.67 1.70 -6.69
C THR A 56 0.51 2.68 -6.62
N LYS A 57 -0.69 2.20 -6.31
CA LYS A 57 -1.86 3.04 -6.15
C LYS A 57 -1.71 4.01 -4.97
N LYS A 58 -1.22 3.55 -3.82
CA LYS A 58 -0.99 4.42 -2.65
C LYS A 58 0.00 5.54 -2.96
N ILE A 59 1.12 5.24 -3.62
CA ILE A 59 2.11 6.24 -4.05
C ILE A 59 1.48 7.22 -5.04
N ALA A 60 0.78 6.71 -6.05
CA ALA A 60 0.14 7.54 -7.08
C ALA A 60 -0.93 8.47 -6.50
N ASP A 61 -1.78 7.97 -5.59
CA ASP A 61 -2.86 8.73 -4.95
C ASP A 61 -2.30 9.78 -3.97
N ALA A 62 -1.19 9.49 -3.28
CA ALA A 62 -0.57 10.43 -2.34
C ALA A 62 0.17 11.58 -3.04
N THR A 63 0.77 11.32 -4.21
CA THR A 63 1.69 12.26 -4.87
C THR A 63 1.07 13.63 -5.17
N PRO A 64 -0.15 13.75 -5.75
CA PRO A 64 -0.75 15.06 -6.00
C PRO A 64 -0.92 15.90 -4.74
N GLY A 65 -1.32 15.28 -3.63
CA GLY A 65 -1.48 15.96 -2.35
C GLY A 65 -0.15 16.44 -1.78
N LEU A 66 0.92 15.65 -1.91
CA LEU A 66 2.26 16.04 -1.47
C LEU A 66 2.87 17.17 -2.30
N VAL A 67 2.61 17.19 -3.61
CA VAL A 67 3.00 18.30 -4.48
C VAL A 67 2.23 19.58 -4.12
N GLU A 68 0.94 19.47 -3.81
CA GLU A 68 0.13 20.60 -3.33
C GLU A 68 0.64 21.12 -1.97
N GLU A 69 0.90 20.24 -1.00
CA GLU A 69 1.52 20.59 0.28
C GLU A 69 2.85 21.31 0.07
N TYR A 70 3.73 20.76 -0.78
CA TYR A 70 5.00 21.40 -1.13
C TYR A 70 4.77 22.82 -1.64
N ASN A 71 3.92 23.02 -2.65
CA ASN A 71 3.71 24.33 -3.26
C ASN A 71 3.15 25.36 -2.27
N ASN A 72 2.24 24.94 -1.38
CA ASN A 72 1.66 25.80 -0.37
C ASN A 72 2.68 26.19 0.72
N GLU A 73 3.49 25.24 1.17
CA GLU A 73 4.51 25.44 2.21
C GLU A 73 5.76 26.13 1.66
N ALA A 74 6.04 26.03 0.36
CA ALA A 74 7.17 26.67 -0.32
C ALA A 74 6.98 28.19 -0.51
N ALA A 75 5.75 28.66 -0.69
CA ALA A 75 5.45 30.07 -0.93
C ALA A 75 6.05 31.05 0.10
N PRO A 76 5.94 30.82 1.43
CA PRO A 76 6.56 31.70 2.43
C PRO A 76 8.09 31.61 2.50
N ILE A 77 8.72 30.62 1.86
CA ILE A 77 10.17 30.35 1.92
C ILE A 77 10.84 30.42 0.54
N ALA A 78 10.20 31.02 -0.47
CA ALA A 78 10.62 30.95 -1.88
C ALA A 78 12.03 31.51 -2.19
N GLY A 79 12.64 32.27 -1.28
CA GLY A 79 14.02 32.80 -1.42
C GLY A 79 15.08 32.03 -0.64
N ASP A 80 14.72 30.94 0.04
CA ASP A 80 15.63 30.14 0.84
C ASP A 80 15.79 28.75 0.20
N LEU A 81 16.90 28.56 -0.54
CA LEU A 81 17.16 27.32 -1.27
C LEU A 81 17.25 26.11 -0.35
N ASN A 82 17.83 26.29 0.84
CA ASN A 82 18.04 25.21 1.79
C ASN A 82 16.70 24.78 2.40
N ALA A 83 15.87 25.74 2.82
CA ALA A 83 14.53 25.44 3.32
C ALA A 83 13.65 24.78 2.24
N LEU A 84 13.75 25.20 0.98
CA LEU A 84 13.04 24.56 -0.13
C LEU A 84 13.51 23.11 -0.36
N ALA A 85 14.82 22.84 -0.25
CA ALA A 85 15.38 21.51 -0.39
C ALA A 85 14.96 20.58 0.78
N GLU A 86 15.00 21.08 2.02
CA GLU A 86 14.52 20.38 3.20
C GLU A 86 13.03 20.03 3.09
N LEU A 87 12.22 20.99 2.63
CA LEU A 87 10.79 20.77 2.38
C LEU A 87 10.58 19.68 1.32
N SER A 88 11.28 19.74 0.19
CA SER A 88 11.22 18.71 -0.86
C SER A 88 11.58 17.33 -0.32
N ASN A 89 12.67 17.23 0.45
CA ASN A 89 13.11 15.96 1.03
C ASN A 89 12.07 15.39 1.99
N SER A 90 11.47 16.22 2.84
CA SER A 90 10.40 15.79 3.76
C SER A 90 9.18 15.24 3.01
N LYS A 91 8.80 15.84 1.87
CA LYS A 91 7.68 15.31 1.07
C LYS A 91 8.06 14.02 0.33
N VAL A 92 9.29 13.91 -0.18
CA VAL A 92 9.80 12.67 -0.78
C VAL A 92 9.87 11.54 0.24
N GLU A 93 10.26 11.83 1.49
CA GLU A 93 10.32 10.86 2.59
C GLU A 93 8.95 10.23 2.86
N LYS A 94 7.86 11.00 2.82
CA LYS A 94 6.49 10.46 2.94
C LYS A 94 6.16 9.44 1.84
N LEU A 95 6.65 9.61 0.62
CA LEU A 95 6.50 8.59 -0.43
C LEU A 95 7.41 7.38 -0.20
N ALA A 96 8.62 7.61 0.31
CA ALA A 96 9.56 6.54 0.64
C ALA A 96 9.00 5.63 1.76
N GLU A 97 8.32 6.19 2.75
CA GLU A 97 7.62 5.43 3.80
C GLU A 97 6.59 4.44 3.21
N ILE A 98 5.77 4.89 2.25
CA ILE A 98 4.81 4.04 1.55
C ILE A 98 5.54 2.93 0.78
N SER A 99 6.58 3.27 0.03
CA SER A 99 7.39 2.28 -0.70
C SER A 99 8.01 1.22 0.22
N ASN A 100 8.61 1.66 1.33
CA ASN A 100 9.27 0.79 2.31
C ASN A 100 8.28 -0.16 2.99
N GLN A 101 7.05 0.28 3.24
CA GLN A 101 5.97 -0.60 3.73
C GLN A 101 5.65 -1.69 2.71
N GLY A 102 5.49 -1.36 1.43
CA GLY A 102 5.25 -2.34 0.37
C GLY A 102 6.40 -3.32 0.19
N VAL A 103 7.65 -2.84 0.21
CA VAL A 103 8.84 -3.71 0.19
C VAL A 103 8.87 -4.66 1.41
N SER A 104 8.50 -4.17 2.59
CA SER A 104 8.42 -4.99 3.81
C SER A 104 7.35 -6.08 3.71
N GLU A 105 6.21 -5.80 3.09
CA GLU A 105 5.17 -6.80 2.80
C GLU A 105 5.67 -7.84 1.79
N MET A 106 6.39 -7.43 0.74
CA MET A 106 7.00 -8.36 -0.21
C MET A 106 8.04 -9.27 0.48
N ALA A 107 8.86 -8.73 1.38
CA ALA A 107 9.83 -9.52 2.14
C ALA A 107 9.15 -10.52 3.09
N THR A 108 7.99 -10.15 3.64
CA THR A 108 7.17 -11.05 4.47
C THR A 108 6.56 -12.17 3.63
N LEU A 109 6.07 -11.86 2.43
CA LEU A 109 5.53 -12.84 1.50
C LEU A 109 6.59 -13.85 1.07
N MET A 110 7.79 -13.38 0.73
CA MET A 110 8.95 -14.24 0.40
C MET A 110 9.23 -15.26 1.50
N GLN A 111 9.31 -14.82 2.75
CA GLN A 111 9.55 -15.71 3.90
C GLN A 111 8.41 -16.70 4.10
N LYS A 112 7.15 -16.27 3.94
CA LYS A 112 5.97 -17.13 4.09
C LYS A 112 5.93 -18.23 3.02
N ASN A 113 6.28 -17.89 1.78
CA ASN A 113 6.24 -18.82 0.65
C ASN A 113 7.49 -19.70 0.55
N GLY A 114 8.60 -19.28 1.17
CA GLY A 114 9.91 -19.92 0.97
C GLY A 114 10.50 -19.60 -0.41
N ASP A 115 10.16 -18.44 -0.96
CA ASP A 115 10.65 -18.00 -2.27
C ASP A 115 12.15 -17.66 -2.22
N GLU A 116 12.83 -17.81 -3.34
CA GLU A 116 14.20 -17.34 -3.52
C GLU A 116 14.28 -15.82 -3.37
N TYR A 117 15.38 -15.33 -2.79
CA TYR A 117 15.60 -13.89 -2.59
C TYR A 117 15.51 -13.08 -3.89
N SER A 118 15.97 -13.64 -5.01
CA SER A 118 15.93 -12.98 -6.31
C SER A 118 14.52 -12.66 -6.80
N VAL A 119 13.52 -13.47 -6.42
CA VAL A 119 12.12 -13.20 -6.74
C VAL A 119 11.66 -11.95 -6.01
N TYR A 120 11.87 -11.90 -4.68
CA TYR A 120 11.59 -10.71 -3.87
C TYR A 120 12.32 -9.46 -4.38
N GLU A 121 13.62 -9.59 -4.69
CA GLU A 121 14.44 -8.49 -5.18
C GLU A 121 13.86 -7.90 -6.47
N GLU A 122 13.49 -8.73 -7.44
CA GLU A 122 12.86 -8.27 -8.69
C GLU A 122 11.58 -7.45 -8.43
N TRP A 123 10.73 -7.90 -7.52
CA TRP A 123 9.48 -7.21 -7.20
C TRP A 123 9.68 -5.92 -6.39
N SER A 124 10.59 -5.93 -5.42
CA SER A 124 10.93 -4.74 -4.63
C SER A 124 11.55 -3.63 -5.49
N LEU A 125 12.36 -3.99 -6.50
CA LEU A 125 12.90 -3.04 -7.46
C LEU A 125 11.81 -2.39 -8.31
N LYS A 126 10.79 -3.15 -8.74
CA LYS A 126 9.62 -2.57 -9.45
C LYS A 126 8.90 -1.53 -8.61
N LEU A 127 8.71 -1.78 -7.30
CA LEU A 127 8.09 -0.80 -6.42
C LEU A 127 8.98 0.43 -6.19
N THR A 128 10.30 0.22 -6.12
CA THR A 128 11.29 1.29 -6.02
C THR A 128 11.29 2.18 -7.27
N ASP A 129 11.13 1.61 -8.46
CA ASP A 129 10.99 2.35 -9.71
C ASP A 129 9.73 3.22 -9.72
N VAL A 130 8.60 2.69 -9.24
CA VAL A 130 7.35 3.44 -9.07
C VAL A 130 7.55 4.60 -8.10
N TYR A 131 8.13 4.35 -6.93
CA TYR A 131 8.48 5.41 -5.98
C TYR A 131 9.33 6.50 -6.63
N THR A 132 10.39 6.12 -7.34
CA THR A 132 11.31 7.06 -8.00
C THR A 132 10.59 7.91 -9.05
N GLN A 133 9.72 7.30 -9.85
CA GLN A 133 8.91 7.99 -10.86
C GLN A 133 8.02 9.08 -10.24
N TYR A 134 7.33 8.77 -9.15
CA TYR A 134 6.41 9.70 -8.51
C TYR A 134 7.12 10.73 -7.63
N ALA A 135 8.18 10.35 -6.91
CA ALA A 135 9.02 11.27 -6.15
C ALA A 135 9.62 12.38 -7.03
N LYS A 136 9.93 12.07 -8.30
CA LYS A 136 10.38 13.07 -9.27
C LYS A 136 9.42 14.26 -9.40
N GLN A 137 8.10 14.07 -9.25
CA GLN A 137 7.13 15.16 -9.37
C GLN A 137 7.30 16.20 -8.25
N ILE A 138 7.68 15.76 -7.05
CA ILE A 138 8.01 16.64 -5.92
C ILE A 138 9.32 17.36 -6.20
N THR A 139 10.35 16.65 -6.65
CA THR A 139 11.64 17.24 -7.02
C THR A 139 11.52 18.24 -8.19
N ASP A 140 10.60 18.00 -9.12
CA ASP A 140 10.30 18.93 -10.22
C ASP A 140 9.63 20.21 -9.70
N ALA A 141 8.73 20.11 -8.71
CA ALA A 141 8.14 21.27 -8.05
C ALA A 141 9.20 22.10 -7.30
N TYR A 142 10.14 21.42 -6.63
CA TYR A 142 11.33 22.05 -6.04
C TYR A 142 12.19 22.77 -7.07
N THR A 143 12.55 22.08 -8.15
CA THR A 143 13.37 22.65 -9.23
C THR A 143 12.70 23.88 -9.85
N SER A 144 11.37 23.82 -10.01
CA SER A 144 10.58 24.95 -10.52
C SER A 144 10.58 26.14 -9.56
N SER A 145 10.54 25.89 -8.25
CA SER A 145 10.62 26.94 -7.22
C SER A 145 12.00 27.60 -7.22
N ALA A 146 13.06 26.78 -7.21
CA ALA A 146 14.45 27.24 -7.21
C ALA A 146 14.81 28.02 -8.49
N ALA A 147 14.27 27.62 -9.64
CA ALA A 147 14.50 28.32 -10.92
C ALA A 147 13.88 29.73 -10.97
N GLY A 148 12.93 30.03 -10.08
CA GLY A 148 12.31 31.35 -9.95
C GLY A 148 13.06 32.31 -9.04
N MET A 149 14.14 31.87 -8.39
CA MET A 149 14.88 32.69 -7.41
C MET A 149 15.72 33.79 -8.06
N SER A 150 15.93 34.89 -7.33
CA SER A 150 16.84 35.94 -7.74
C SER A 150 18.31 35.50 -7.58
N THR A 151 19.23 36.18 -8.29
CA THR A 151 20.67 35.95 -8.13
C THR A 151 21.12 36.23 -6.70
N GLU A 152 20.52 37.24 -6.06
CA GLU A 152 20.80 37.61 -4.68
C GLU A 152 20.37 36.51 -3.70
N ASP A 153 19.17 35.94 -3.86
CA ASP A 153 18.67 34.85 -3.02
C ASP A 153 19.51 33.58 -3.17
N LEU A 154 19.93 33.28 -4.40
CA LEU A 154 20.89 32.21 -4.69
C LEU A 154 22.20 32.46 -3.96
N MET A 155 22.83 33.62 -4.11
CA MET A 155 24.11 33.94 -3.44
C MET A 155 24.00 33.85 -1.92
N ASN A 156 22.93 34.41 -1.33
CA ASN A 156 22.71 34.34 0.11
C ASN A 156 22.57 32.89 0.61
N SER A 157 21.87 32.04 -0.17
CA SER A 157 21.73 30.62 0.15
C SER A 157 23.07 29.87 0.01
N LEU A 158 23.87 30.17 -1.00
CA LEU A 158 25.20 29.58 -1.19
C LEU A 158 26.19 29.99 -0.09
N ASP A 159 26.17 31.25 0.33
CA ASP A 159 27.03 31.72 1.43
C ASP A 159 26.68 31.00 2.75
N SER A 160 25.40 30.72 2.98
CA SER A 160 24.95 29.95 4.15
C SER A 160 25.38 28.48 4.15
N LEU A 161 25.78 27.93 3.00
CA LEU A 161 26.28 26.55 2.88
C LEU A 161 27.80 26.44 3.14
N GLY A 162 28.52 27.56 3.14
CA GLY A 162 29.98 27.62 3.31
C GLY A 162 30.46 27.82 4.75
N GLU A 163 29.54 28.12 5.68
CA GLU A 163 29.77 28.26 7.13
C GLU A 163 29.43 26.97 7.89
#